data_AF-A0AAD5X6R0-F1
#
_entry.id   AF-A0AAD5X6R0-F1
#
_cell.length_a   1.000
_cell.length_b   1.000
_cell.length_c   1.000
_cell.angle_alpha   90.00
_cell.angle_beta   90.00
_cell.angle_gamma   90.00
#
_symmetry.space_group_name_H-M   'P 1'
#
loop_
_entity.id
_entity.type
_entity.pdbx_description
1 polymer ?
#
loop_
_entity_poly.entity_id
_entity_poly.type
_entity_poly.pdbx_seq_one_letter_code
_entity_poly.pdbx_strand_id
1 'polypeptide(L)'
;MLSEAREPLLSNFHEGVAAAASVVGNAVLSVASGDSSLVTDKPSHVHHSRGSHKYPPHLHGSAEDEDEDDSFATRTVGRGASNVQEDALARVQDLDLFQAAQRGILERVTGLIESGGASTADRDKENCTALHWAAINNHMAVARFLIDRGAEVDAFGGELMATPLHWAARSGHVQVVDYLRKKGSNPALKDNQGYNALHLAAHAGHTFMIVYLLAAGMDIDDGDLMGRTALMWSAYQGISEDGLNELIKGNASLDSVDQTGYTALHWAVISNHIEPFAEKLIKSGAKYDIKDPEGKTPADWAKERGQGEVFDQLILRKQSKSFDSV
;
A
#
# COMPACT_ATOMS: atom_id res chain seq x y z
N MET A 1 -8.68 -29.35 18.10
CA MET A 1 -7.23 -29.63 18.01
C MET A 1 -6.55 -28.78 16.90
N LEU A 2 -6.94 -27.50 16.74
CA LEU A 2 -6.41 -26.61 15.68
C LEU A 2 -5.75 -25.33 16.23
N SER A 3 -5.55 -25.21 17.55
CA SER A 3 -5.03 -23.99 18.19
C SER A 3 -3.51 -23.99 18.44
N GLU A 4 -2.82 -25.13 18.31
CA GLU A 4 -1.41 -25.25 18.73
C GLU A 4 -0.37 -25.14 17.60
N ALA A 5 -0.79 -24.97 16.34
CA ALA A 5 0.12 -24.89 15.19
C ALA A 5 0.42 -23.46 14.69
N ARG A 6 -0.19 -22.40 15.27
CA ARG A 6 -0.05 -21.00 14.80
C ARG A 6 1.11 -20.22 15.43
N GLU A 7 1.49 -20.54 16.65
CA GLU A 7 2.59 -19.86 17.38
C GLU A 7 3.98 -19.98 16.71
N PRO A 8 4.42 -21.14 16.17
CA PRO A 8 5.78 -21.26 15.63
C PRO A 8 5.99 -20.58 14.25
N LEU A 9 4.91 -20.16 13.56
CA LEU A 9 5.03 -19.43 12.29
C LEU A 9 5.40 -17.96 12.49
N LEU A 10 4.93 -17.34 13.59
CA LEU A 10 5.28 -15.96 13.94
C LEU A 10 6.71 -15.85 14.49
N SER A 11 7.19 -16.85 15.25
CA SER A 11 8.58 -16.87 15.74
C SER A 11 9.59 -17.00 14.60
N ASN A 12 9.31 -17.83 13.60
CA ASN A 12 10.19 -18.04 12.45
C ASN A 12 10.21 -16.83 11.49
N PHE A 13 9.17 -15.99 11.50
CA PHE A 13 9.16 -14.73 10.74
C PHE A 13 10.14 -13.70 11.32
N HIS A 14 10.34 -13.68 12.64
CA HIS A 14 11.28 -12.76 13.29
C HIS A 14 12.76 -13.10 12.98
N GLU A 15 13.11 -14.38 12.82
CA GLU A 15 14.47 -14.80 12.48
C GLU A 15 14.78 -14.68 10.97
N GLY A 16 13.80 -14.90 10.10
CA GLY A 16 13.99 -14.80 8.64
C GLY A 16 14.19 -13.36 8.12
N VAL A 17 13.53 -12.37 8.71
CA VAL A 17 13.62 -10.96 8.30
C VAL A 17 14.96 -10.33 8.72
N ALA A 18 15.59 -10.83 9.79
CA ALA A 18 16.91 -10.38 10.23
C ALA A 18 18.04 -10.86 9.29
N ALA A 19 17.87 -12.02 8.62
CA ALA A 19 18.88 -12.58 7.72
C ALA A 19 18.85 -11.98 6.30
N ALA A 20 17.70 -11.48 5.84
CA ALA A 20 17.56 -10.92 4.49
C ALA A 20 18.02 -9.44 4.37
N ALA A 21 18.26 -8.75 5.49
CA ALA A 21 18.67 -7.34 5.50
C ALA A 21 20.18 -7.11 5.24
N SER A 22 20.98 -8.15 4.98
CA SER A 22 22.43 -8.02 4.78
C SER A 22 22.91 -8.24 3.34
N VAL A 23 22.05 -8.59 2.38
CA VAL A 23 22.46 -8.82 0.99
C VAL A 23 21.35 -8.35 0.05
N VAL A 24 21.40 -7.09 -0.38
CA VAL A 24 21.34 -6.63 -1.77
C VAL A 24 21.51 -5.11 -1.73
N GLY A 25 22.75 -4.67 -1.91
CA GLY A 25 23.07 -3.32 -2.36
C GLY A 25 23.10 -3.27 -3.88
N ASN A 26 22.67 -2.13 -4.42
CA ASN A 26 22.93 -1.63 -5.77
C ASN A 26 22.47 -2.46 -6.98
N ALA A 27 21.36 -2.03 -7.59
CA ALA A 27 21.32 -1.81 -9.05
C ALA A 27 20.28 -0.71 -9.37
N VAL A 28 20.70 0.23 -10.21
CA VAL A 28 20.05 1.50 -10.55
C VAL A 28 19.68 1.48 -12.03
N LEU A 29 18.49 2.04 -12.35
CA LEU A 29 17.99 2.67 -13.60
C LEU A 29 17.96 1.89 -14.93
N SER A 30 16.80 1.92 -15.60
CA SER A 30 16.55 2.71 -16.82
C SER A 30 15.34 2.19 -17.60
N VAL A 31 14.34 3.06 -17.88
CA VAL A 31 13.70 3.30 -19.20
C VAL A 31 12.58 4.34 -19.00
N ALA A 32 12.77 5.59 -19.42
CA ALA A 32 12.55 6.14 -20.78
C ALA A 32 11.08 6.53 -21.04
N SER A 33 10.87 7.83 -20.98
CA SER A 33 9.73 8.62 -21.48
C SER A 33 9.46 8.36 -22.97
N GLY A 34 8.20 8.21 -23.32
CA GLY A 34 7.72 8.15 -24.71
C GLY A 34 6.32 8.74 -24.82
N ASP A 35 6.27 10.00 -25.24
CA ASP A 35 5.07 10.71 -25.69
C ASP A 35 4.52 10.04 -26.95
N SER A 36 3.20 9.82 -27.00
CA SER A 36 2.49 9.67 -28.28
C SER A 36 1.02 10.02 -28.08
N SER A 37 0.67 11.20 -28.56
CA SER A 37 -0.69 11.59 -28.90
C SER A 37 -1.30 10.58 -29.87
N LEU A 38 -2.58 10.26 -29.69
CA LEU A 38 -3.52 9.96 -30.77
C LEU A 38 -4.96 10.05 -30.22
N VAL A 39 -5.68 11.01 -30.78
CA VAL A 39 -7.11 11.26 -30.64
C VAL A 39 -7.89 10.15 -31.34
N THR A 40 -8.88 9.54 -30.69
CA THR A 40 -10.13 9.08 -31.33
C THR A 40 -11.26 8.94 -30.30
N ASP A 41 -12.48 9.11 -30.80
CA ASP A 41 -13.71 9.46 -30.13
C ASP A 41 -14.25 8.45 -29.10
N LYS A 42 -14.79 8.99 -28.01
CA LYS A 42 -15.44 8.25 -26.91
C LYS A 42 -16.90 7.91 -27.26
N PRO A 43 -17.36 6.66 -27.04
CA PRO A 43 -18.73 6.39 -26.69
C PRO A 43 -18.94 6.60 -25.18
N SER A 44 -20.07 7.21 -24.84
CA SER A 44 -20.51 7.56 -23.49
C SER A 44 -20.87 6.33 -22.65
N HIS A 45 -19.99 5.88 -21.76
CA HIS A 45 -20.35 4.98 -20.66
C HIS A 45 -19.55 5.28 -19.38
N VAL A 46 -20.32 5.43 -18.30
CA VAL A 46 -19.98 5.57 -16.86
C VAL A 46 -18.50 5.79 -16.55
N HIS A 47 -18.15 7.06 -16.26
CA HIS A 47 -16.90 7.43 -15.61
C HIS A 47 -16.75 6.67 -14.28
N HIS A 48 -16.01 5.56 -14.30
CA HIS A 48 -15.35 5.11 -13.08
C HIS A 48 -14.24 6.13 -12.85
N SER A 49 -14.45 7.02 -11.87
CA SER A 49 -13.37 7.88 -11.40
C SER A 49 -12.17 6.99 -11.14
N ARG A 50 -11.08 7.23 -11.86
CA ARG A 50 -9.75 6.88 -11.36
C ARG A 50 -9.72 7.46 -9.96
N GLY A 51 -9.90 6.63 -8.95
CA GLY A 51 -9.76 7.04 -7.56
C GLY A 51 -8.30 7.43 -7.39
N SER A 52 -8.01 8.71 -7.64
CA SER A 52 -6.71 9.30 -7.35
C SER A 52 -6.38 8.95 -5.91
N HIS A 53 -5.19 8.39 -5.70
CA HIS A 53 -4.66 8.11 -4.37
C HIS A 53 -4.85 9.32 -3.45
N LYS A 54 -5.73 9.20 -2.45
CA LYS A 54 -5.99 10.24 -1.44
C LYS A 54 -5.20 10.05 -0.14
N TYR A 55 -4.38 9.00 -0.05
CA TYR A 55 -3.39 8.87 1.01
C TYR A 55 -2.15 9.70 0.62
N PRO A 56 -1.50 10.38 1.58
CA PRO A 56 -0.34 11.20 1.28
C PRO A 56 0.77 10.34 0.64
N PRO A 57 1.43 10.84 -0.41
CA PRO A 57 2.51 10.11 -1.08
C PRO A 57 3.73 9.94 -0.17
N HIS A 58 4.49 8.86 -0.38
CA HIS A 58 5.79 8.66 0.25
C HIS A 58 6.78 9.70 -0.27
N LEU A 59 7.32 10.53 0.61
CA LEU A 59 8.50 11.34 0.30
C LEU A 59 9.73 10.45 0.45
N HIS A 60 10.21 9.89 -0.66
CA HIS A 60 11.61 9.52 -0.72
C HIS A 60 12.41 10.82 -0.60
N GLY A 61 13.21 10.94 0.46
CA GLY A 61 14.14 12.04 0.63
C GLY A 61 15.22 12.00 -0.43
N SER A 62 14.92 12.53 -1.61
CA SER A 62 15.90 13.07 -2.54
C SER A 62 16.00 14.56 -2.24
N ALA A 63 17.18 14.98 -1.79
CA ALA A 63 17.54 16.37 -1.67
C ALA A 63 17.21 17.08 -2.98
N GLU A 64 16.43 18.16 -2.90
CA GLU A 64 16.16 19.00 -4.06
C GLU A 64 17.46 19.71 -4.44
N ASP A 65 17.89 19.48 -5.67
CA ASP A 65 18.84 20.31 -6.39
C ASP A 65 18.19 21.70 -6.57
N GLU A 66 18.61 22.68 -5.77
CA GLU A 66 18.28 24.07 -5.99
C GLU A 66 19.18 24.63 -7.10
N ASP A 67 18.57 24.95 -8.24
CA ASP A 67 19.17 25.75 -9.31
C ASP A 67 19.46 27.17 -8.78
N GLU A 68 20.68 27.41 -8.29
CA GLU A 68 21.17 28.75 -7.95
C GLU A 68 21.65 29.48 -9.21
N ASP A 69 20.95 30.59 -9.50
CA ASP A 69 21.29 31.55 -10.54
C ASP A 69 22.60 32.29 -10.20
N ASP A 70 23.53 32.24 -11.14
CA ASP A 70 24.93 32.61 -11.00
C ASP A 70 25.09 34.15 -11.09
N SER A 71 25.26 34.85 -9.97
CA SER A 71 26.08 36.07 -9.93
C SER A 71 26.41 36.55 -8.51
N PHE A 72 27.71 36.51 -8.15
CA PHE A 72 28.56 37.65 -7.75
C PHE A 72 29.66 37.27 -6.73
N ALA A 73 30.89 37.16 -7.26
CA ALA A 73 32.19 37.51 -6.67
C ALA A 73 32.51 37.19 -5.19
N THR A 74 33.31 36.13 -5.02
CA THR A 74 34.54 36.02 -4.19
C THR A 74 34.71 36.89 -2.94
N ARG A 75 34.59 36.25 -1.76
CA ARG A 75 35.58 36.42 -0.67
C ARG A 75 35.57 35.23 0.30
N THR A 76 36.55 34.34 0.14
CA THR A 76 36.83 33.26 1.08
C THR A 76 37.37 33.82 2.40
N VAL A 77 36.67 33.61 3.51
CA VAL A 77 37.29 33.56 4.86
C VAL A 77 36.62 32.44 5.65
N GLY A 78 37.43 31.51 6.14
CA GLY A 78 37.01 30.23 6.71
C GLY A 78 36.02 30.35 7.88
N ARG A 79 34.87 29.70 7.72
CA ARG A 79 33.86 29.43 8.76
C ARG A 79 32.97 28.24 8.33
N GLY A 80 33.60 27.15 7.89
CA GLY A 80 32.90 26.13 7.08
C GLY A 80 32.23 24.97 7.82
N ALA A 81 32.50 24.75 9.11
CA ALA A 81 31.98 23.56 9.82
C ALA A 81 31.09 23.88 11.03
N SER A 82 31.33 25.00 11.73
CA SER A 82 30.52 25.38 12.90
C SER A 82 29.14 25.95 12.52
N ASN A 83 29.07 26.72 11.43
CA ASN A 83 27.82 27.38 11.03
C ASN A 83 26.81 26.44 10.36
N VAL A 84 27.27 25.42 9.63
CA VAL A 84 26.37 24.46 8.97
C VAL A 84 25.66 23.59 10.01
N GLN A 85 26.37 23.21 11.08
CA GLN A 85 25.82 22.44 12.19
C GLN A 85 24.82 23.27 13.01
N GLU A 86 25.12 24.54 13.28
CA GLU A 86 24.20 25.47 13.97
C GLU A 86 22.94 25.75 13.16
N ASP A 87 23.07 25.96 11.85
CA ASP A 87 21.94 26.22 10.96
C ASP A 87 21.05 24.97 10.78
N ALA A 88 21.66 23.78 10.65
CA ALA A 88 20.94 22.52 10.64
C ALA A 88 20.21 22.25 11.98
N LEU A 89 20.82 22.55 13.13
CA LEU A 89 20.17 22.43 14.44
C LEU A 89 19.00 23.43 14.58
N ALA A 90 19.17 24.66 14.13
CA ALA A 90 18.10 25.67 14.16
C ALA A 90 16.89 25.20 13.34
N ARG A 91 17.13 24.66 12.14
CA ARG A 91 16.07 24.10 11.27
C ARG A 91 15.32 22.92 11.91
N VAL A 92 15.94 22.18 12.83
CA VAL A 92 15.26 21.11 13.61
C VAL A 92 14.42 21.69 14.75
N GLN A 93 14.88 22.78 15.38
CA GLN A 93 14.16 23.43 16.47
C GLN A 93 12.89 24.15 16.01
N ASP A 94 12.80 24.51 14.73
CA ASP A 94 11.61 25.17 14.15
C ASP A 94 10.51 24.18 13.76
N LEU A 95 10.80 22.88 13.72
CA LEU A 95 9.82 21.87 13.34
C LEU A 95 8.70 21.76 14.38
N ASP A 96 7.45 21.75 13.89
CA ASP A 96 6.31 21.38 14.72
C ASP A 96 6.28 19.86 15.01
N LEU A 97 5.34 19.43 15.85
CA LEU A 97 5.21 18.04 16.26
C LEU A 97 5.01 17.09 15.08
N PHE A 98 4.21 17.50 14.09
CA PHE A 98 3.84 16.66 12.95
C PHE A 98 4.99 16.52 11.96
N GLN A 99 5.68 17.63 11.66
CA GLN A 99 6.89 17.64 10.83
C GLN A 99 8.02 16.84 11.48
N ALA A 100 8.21 16.99 12.80
CA ALA A 100 9.21 16.22 13.54
C ALA A 100 8.88 14.71 13.52
N ALA A 101 7.60 14.34 13.66
CA ALA A 101 7.16 12.96 13.58
C ALA A 101 7.28 12.38 12.16
N GLN A 102 6.94 13.18 11.14
CA GLN A 102 7.07 12.82 9.72
C GLN A 102 8.52 12.58 9.31
N ARG A 103 9.49 13.30 9.91
CA ARG A 103 10.93 13.17 9.65
C ARG A 103 11.63 12.20 10.61
N GLY A 104 10.92 11.66 11.60
CA GLY A 104 11.49 10.69 12.54
C GLY A 104 12.44 11.29 13.57
N ILE A 105 12.39 12.60 13.81
CA ILE A 105 13.31 13.29 14.71
C ILE A 105 12.80 13.13 16.15
N LEU A 106 13.11 11.98 16.75
CA LEU A 106 12.64 11.60 18.08
C LEU A 106 12.99 12.64 19.16
N GLU A 107 14.18 13.23 19.12
CA GLU A 107 14.60 14.23 20.10
C GLU A 107 13.69 15.47 20.07
N ARG A 108 13.30 15.92 18.88
CA ARG A 108 12.39 17.05 18.72
C ARG A 108 10.98 16.72 19.17
N VAL A 109 10.47 15.54 18.79
CA VAL A 109 9.16 15.05 19.28
C VAL A 109 9.16 14.95 20.81
N THR A 110 10.24 14.42 21.38
CA THR A 110 10.39 14.26 22.84
C THR A 110 10.39 15.62 23.53
N GLY A 111 11.21 16.57 23.06
CA GLY A 111 11.27 17.91 23.63
C GLY A 111 9.94 18.66 23.56
N LEU A 112 9.18 18.54 22.46
CA LEU A 112 7.86 19.16 22.31
C LEU A 112 6.84 18.59 23.29
N ILE A 113 6.77 17.26 23.42
CA ILE A 113 5.81 16.60 24.32
C ILE A 113 6.18 16.81 25.80
N GLU A 114 7.46 16.69 26.16
CA GLU A 114 7.91 16.78 27.57
C GLU A 114 7.89 18.20 28.13
N SER A 115 8.11 19.21 27.28
CA SER A 115 7.98 20.62 27.68
C SER A 115 6.52 21.07 27.81
N GLY A 116 5.56 20.24 27.37
CA GLY A 116 4.14 20.61 27.26
C GLY A 116 3.83 21.55 26.10
N GLY A 117 4.76 21.73 25.15
CA GLY A 117 4.57 22.55 23.95
C GLY A 117 3.68 21.89 22.91
N ALA A 118 3.47 20.58 22.98
CA ALA A 118 2.52 19.83 22.18
C ALA A 118 1.97 18.62 22.97
N SER A 119 0.85 18.07 22.53
CA SER A 119 0.21 16.86 23.06
C SER A 119 0.22 15.74 22.03
N THR A 120 0.27 14.49 22.51
CA THR A 120 0.14 13.30 21.64
C THR A 120 -1.23 13.19 20.96
N ALA A 121 -2.23 13.90 21.49
CA ALA A 121 -3.58 13.99 20.93
C ALA A 121 -3.78 15.17 19.96
N ASP A 122 -2.77 16.03 19.79
CA ASP A 122 -2.87 17.15 18.86
C ASP A 122 -3.04 16.65 17.43
N ARG A 123 -3.73 17.48 16.65
CA ARG A 123 -4.08 17.17 15.26
C ARG A 123 -3.65 18.32 14.36
N ASP A 124 -3.12 17.97 13.19
CA ASP A 124 -2.76 18.94 12.17
C ASP A 124 -3.99 19.41 11.38
N LYS A 125 -3.75 20.23 10.35
CA LYS A 125 -4.79 20.76 9.45
C LYS A 125 -5.54 19.67 8.67
N GLU A 126 -4.93 18.50 8.49
CA GLU A 126 -5.52 17.33 7.81
C GLU A 126 -6.19 16.39 8.82
N ASN A 127 -6.41 16.86 10.06
CA ASN A 127 -6.99 16.07 11.14
C ASN A 127 -6.17 14.81 11.48
N CYS A 128 -4.85 14.82 11.22
CA CYS A 128 -3.95 13.71 11.48
C CYS A 128 -3.17 13.93 12.79
N THR A 129 -2.97 12.86 13.56
CA THR A 129 -2.10 12.88 14.73
C THR A 129 -0.64 12.63 14.35
N ALA A 130 0.30 12.97 15.22
CA ALA A 130 1.73 12.66 15.03
C ALA A 130 1.99 11.16 14.78
N LEU A 131 1.16 10.27 15.35
CA LEU A 131 1.29 8.82 15.16
C LEU A 131 0.99 8.40 13.72
N HIS A 132 0.09 9.08 13.01
CA HIS A 132 -0.15 8.82 11.58
C HIS A 132 1.10 9.09 10.75
N TRP A 133 1.73 10.25 10.96
CA TRP A 133 2.94 10.66 10.28
C TRP A 133 4.14 9.76 10.58
N ALA A 134 4.29 9.35 11.84
CA ALA A 134 5.32 8.37 12.21
C ALA A 134 5.06 7.00 11.56
N ALA A 135 3.79 6.58 11.48
CA ALA A 135 3.41 5.27 10.97
C ALA A 135 3.60 5.14 9.45
N ILE A 136 3.24 6.15 8.65
CA ILE A 136 3.39 6.13 7.19
C ILE A 136 4.85 6.29 6.71
N ASN A 137 5.73 6.82 7.55
CA ASN A 137 7.16 7.04 7.24
C ASN A 137 8.09 6.04 7.95
N ASN A 138 7.55 4.95 8.50
CA ASN A 138 8.31 3.90 9.19
C ASN A 138 9.16 4.38 10.39
N HIS A 139 8.75 5.47 11.06
CA HIS A 139 9.49 6.03 12.19
C HIS A 139 9.11 5.33 13.49
N MET A 140 9.52 4.07 13.59
CA MET A 140 9.22 3.19 14.71
C MET A 140 9.58 3.78 16.08
N ALA A 141 10.75 4.43 16.21
CA ALA A 141 11.16 5.03 17.48
C ALA A 141 10.22 6.15 17.95
N VAL A 142 9.75 6.99 17.00
CA VAL A 142 8.74 8.01 17.26
C VAL A 142 7.40 7.39 17.60
N ALA A 143 6.94 6.39 16.82
CA ALA A 143 5.68 5.69 17.08
C ALA A 143 5.65 5.06 18.48
N ARG A 144 6.74 4.41 18.90
CA ARG A 144 6.88 3.86 20.26
C ARG A 144 6.75 4.94 21.32
N PHE A 145 7.52 6.01 21.19
CA PHE A 145 7.49 7.12 22.15
C PHE A 145 6.10 7.73 22.29
N LEU A 146 5.43 8.02 21.17
CA LEU A 146 4.09 8.60 21.16
C LEU A 146 3.08 7.70 21.89
N ILE A 147 3.10 6.39 21.62
CA ILE A 147 2.19 5.42 22.27
C ILE A 147 2.49 5.28 23.76
N ASP A 148 3.76 5.22 24.15
CA ASP A 148 4.14 5.14 25.56
C ASP A 148 3.79 6.44 26.33
N ARG A 149 3.56 7.55 25.62
CA ARG A 149 2.99 8.81 26.13
C ARG A 149 1.49 8.98 25.90
N GLY A 150 0.79 7.87 25.64
CA GLY A 150 -0.67 7.84 25.61
C GLY A 150 -1.32 8.32 24.32
N ALA A 151 -0.60 8.33 23.19
CA ALA A 151 -1.24 8.51 21.89
C ALA A 151 -2.31 7.44 21.66
N GLU A 152 -3.49 7.86 21.19
CA GLU A 152 -4.56 6.94 20.79
C GLU A 152 -4.14 6.13 19.58
N VAL A 153 -4.02 4.81 19.75
CA VAL A 153 -3.46 3.89 18.76
C VAL A 153 -4.31 3.80 17.49
N ASP A 154 -5.65 3.81 17.66
CA ASP A 154 -6.64 3.73 16.58
C ASP A 154 -7.31 5.09 16.30
N ALA A 155 -6.60 6.19 16.56
CA ALA A 155 -7.12 7.52 16.23
C ALA A 155 -7.46 7.60 14.74
N PHE A 156 -8.69 7.96 14.39
CA PHE A 156 -9.04 8.25 13.00
C PHE A 156 -8.56 9.64 12.60
N GLY A 157 -7.91 9.76 11.44
CA GLY A 157 -7.45 11.02 10.88
C GLY A 157 -7.43 11.03 9.35
N GLY A 158 -7.09 12.19 8.78
CA GLY A 158 -7.08 12.40 7.33
C GLY A 158 -8.48 12.49 6.72
N GLU A 159 -8.52 12.84 5.44
CA GLU A 159 -9.78 12.89 4.66
C GLU A 159 -10.49 11.53 4.61
N LEU A 160 -9.73 10.43 4.71
CA LEU A 160 -10.27 9.08 4.62
C LEU A 160 -10.76 8.53 5.96
N MET A 161 -10.61 9.25 7.07
CA MET A 161 -10.87 8.71 8.41
C MET A 161 -10.18 7.35 8.58
N ALA A 162 -8.86 7.34 8.39
CA ALA A 162 -8.02 6.15 8.47
C ALA A 162 -7.21 6.17 9.78
N THR A 163 -6.78 5.00 10.26
CA THR A 163 -5.93 4.89 11.46
C THR A 163 -4.44 4.94 11.10
N PRO A 164 -3.53 5.13 12.07
CA PRO A 164 -2.10 4.97 11.83
C PRO A 164 -1.74 3.59 11.27
N LEU A 165 -2.46 2.53 11.68
CA LEU A 165 -2.26 1.19 11.14
C LEU A 165 -2.64 1.11 9.67
N HIS A 166 -3.75 1.73 9.23
CA HIS A 166 -4.09 1.82 7.80
C HIS A 166 -2.96 2.45 7.00
N TRP A 167 -2.40 3.55 7.49
CA TRP A 167 -1.32 4.25 6.83
C TRP A 167 -0.06 3.36 6.74
N ALA A 168 0.35 2.72 7.83
CA ALA A 168 1.49 1.80 7.82
C ALA A 168 1.26 0.56 6.93
N ALA A 169 0.05 -0.01 6.92
CA ALA A 169 -0.30 -1.17 6.11
C ALA A 169 -0.24 -0.85 4.62
N ARG A 170 -0.80 0.29 4.23
CA ARG A 170 -0.70 0.83 2.87
C ARG A 170 0.73 1.10 2.42
N SER A 171 1.63 1.36 3.35
CA SER A 171 3.05 1.66 3.12
C SER A 171 3.95 0.43 3.21
N GLY A 172 3.38 -0.73 3.55
CA GLY A 172 4.13 -1.98 3.69
C GLY A 172 5.04 -2.05 4.92
N HIS A 173 4.85 -1.19 5.92
CA HIS A 173 5.70 -1.12 7.12
C HIS A 173 5.28 -2.18 8.15
N VAL A 174 5.61 -3.45 7.86
CA VAL A 174 5.19 -4.63 8.65
C VAL A 174 5.57 -4.49 10.13
N GLN A 175 6.77 -4.00 10.44
CA GLN A 175 7.21 -3.84 11.83
C GLN A 175 6.33 -2.85 12.59
N VAL A 176 5.98 -1.70 11.97
CA VAL A 176 5.08 -0.71 12.59
C VAL A 176 3.70 -1.30 12.79
N VAL A 177 3.13 -1.97 11.79
CA VAL A 177 1.83 -2.65 11.93
C VAL A 177 1.84 -3.69 13.04
N ASP A 178 2.91 -4.50 13.16
CA ASP A 178 3.07 -5.45 14.26
C ASP A 178 3.11 -4.79 15.63
N TYR A 179 3.87 -3.71 15.77
CA TYR A 179 3.91 -2.96 17.01
C TYR A 179 2.55 -2.34 17.36
N LEU A 180 1.86 -1.71 16.40
CA LEU A 180 0.54 -1.13 16.60
C LEU A 180 -0.47 -2.20 17.05
N ARG A 181 -0.50 -3.38 16.41
CA ARG A 181 -1.35 -4.51 16.83
C ARG A 181 -1.04 -4.97 18.24
N LYS A 182 0.24 -5.10 18.61
CA LYS A 182 0.66 -5.46 19.98
C LYS A 182 0.25 -4.43 21.02
N LYS A 183 0.01 -3.18 20.61
CA LYS A 183 -0.52 -2.09 21.44
C LYS A 183 -2.05 -1.97 21.39
N GLY A 184 -2.74 -2.92 20.76
CA GLY A 184 -4.19 -3.01 20.74
C GLY A 184 -4.86 -2.48 19.48
N SER A 185 -4.11 -2.05 18.46
CA SER A 185 -4.68 -1.60 17.19
C SER A 185 -5.44 -2.71 16.48
N ASN A 186 -6.65 -2.40 15.99
CA ASN A 186 -7.47 -3.34 15.24
C ASN A 186 -7.30 -3.16 13.72
N PRO A 187 -6.66 -4.11 12.99
CA PRO A 187 -6.46 -4.02 11.54
C PRO A 187 -7.75 -4.23 10.71
N ALA A 188 -8.83 -4.68 11.35
CA ALA A 188 -10.14 -4.86 10.71
C ALA A 188 -11.04 -3.61 10.79
N LEU A 189 -10.59 -2.52 11.43
CA LEU A 189 -11.25 -1.23 11.30
C LEU A 189 -11.31 -0.84 9.83
N LYS A 190 -12.33 -0.07 9.46
CA LYS A 190 -12.54 0.38 8.09
C LYS A 190 -12.45 1.89 8.02
N ASP A 191 -11.74 2.38 7.00
CA ASP A 191 -11.75 3.80 6.65
C ASP A 191 -13.11 4.20 6.03
N ASN A 192 -13.29 5.47 5.65
CA ASN A 192 -14.56 5.95 5.10
C ASN A 192 -14.89 5.40 3.69
N GLN A 193 -13.97 4.68 3.04
CA GLN A 193 -14.23 3.93 1.81
C GLN A 193 -14.52 2.45 2.08
N GLY A 194 -14.47 2.02 3.36
CA GLY A 194 -14.63 0.64 3.76
C GLY A 194 -13.35 -0.16 3.73
N TYR A 195 -12.18 0.45 3.49
CA TYR A 195 -10.93 -0.30 3.41
C TYR A 195 -10.43 -0.61 4.80
N ASN A 196 -10.14 -1.90 5.02
CA ASN A 196 -9.34 -2.36 6.15
C ASN A 196 -7.85 -2.47 5.74
N ALA A 197 -6.99 -2.87 6.67
CA ALA A 197 -5.55 -2.99 6.41
C ALA A 197 -5.20 -3.94 5.25
N LEU A 198 -5.94 -5.04 5.08
CA LEU A 198 -5.70 -6.03 4.02
C LEU A 198 -6.06 -5.48 2.64
N HIS A 199 -7.16 -4.73 2.52
CA HIS A 199 -7.51 -4.02 1.28
C HIS A 199 -6.40 -3.05 0.87
N LEU A 200 -5.90 -2.27 1.83
CA LEU A 200 -4.84 -1.28 1.58
C LEU A 200 -3.52 -1.93 1.17
N ALA A 201 -3.14 -3.03 1.82
CA ALA A 201 -1.96 -3.80 1.47
C ALA A 201 -2.06 -4.44 0.08
N ALA A 202 -3.22 -5.00 -0.25
CA ALA A 202 -3.52 -5.59 -1.56
C ALA A 202 -3.54 -4.54 -2.68
N HIS A 203 -4.14 -3.37 -2.41
CA HIS A 203 -4.17 -2.24 -3.32
C HIS A 203 -2.75 -1.68 -3.57
N ALA A 204 -1.88 -1.65 -2.57
CA ALA A 204 -0.51 -1.15 -2.71
C ALA A 204 0.48 -2.23 -3.20
N GLY A 205 0.07 -3.48 -3.31
CA GLY A 205 0.91 -4.59 -3.75
C GLY A 205 1.93 -5.08 -2.71
N HIS A 206 1.72 -4.82 -1.42
CA HIS A 206 2.67 -5.18 -0.37
C HIS A 206 2.51 -6.64 0.09
N THR A 207 3.14 -7.57 -0.64
CA THR A 207 3.06 -9.02 -0.40
C THR A 207 3.33 -9.42 1.06
N PHE A 208 4.43 -8.96 1.66
CA PHE A 208 4.76 -9.32 3.05
C PHE A 208 3.71 -8.81 4.05
N MET A 209 3.10 -7.66 3.78
CA MET A 209 2.02 -7.13 4.61
C MET A 209 0.77 -8.00 4.47
N ILE A 210 0.40 -8.42 3.25
CA ILE A 210 -0.71 -9.36 3.01
C ILE A 210 -0.50 -10.64 3.80
N VAL A 211 0.67 -11.30 3.64
CA VAL A 211 1.00 -12.54 4.36
C VAL A 211 0.89 -12.35 5.87
N TYR A 212 1.45 -11.25 6.38
CA TYR A 212 1.42 -10.94 7.81
C TYR A 212 -0.03 -10.74 8.33
N LEU A 213 -0.86 -9.99 7.61
CA LEU A 213 -2.24 -9.72 7.99
C LEU A 213 -3.14 -10.98 7.92
N LEU A 214 -2.91 -11.85 6.94
CA LEU A 214 -3.58 -13.16 6.87
C LEU A 214 -3.15 -14.07 8.03
N ALA A 215 -1.86 -14.13 8.34
CA ALA A 215 -1.35 -14.87 9.49
C ALA A 215 -1.90 -14.31 10.82
N ALA A 216 -2.16 -13.01 10.87
CA ALA A 216 -2.82 -12.32 11.97
C ALA A 216 -4.33 -12.61 12.09
N GLY A 217 -4.90 -13.40 11.18
CA GLY A 217 -6.29 -13.87 11.25
C GLY A 217 -7.31 -12.91 10.67
N MET A 218 -6.90 -11.97 9.79
CA MET A 218 -7.87 -11.17 9.04
C MET A 218 -8.71 -12.07 8.13
N ASP A 219 -9.98 -11.69 7.98
CA ASP A 219 -10.86 -12.32 6.99
C ASP A 219 -10.40 -11.93 5.58
N ILE A 220 -10.07 -12.94 4.79
CA ILE A 220 -9.51 -12.79 3.44
C ILE A 220 -10.56 -12.28 2.44
N ASP A 221 -11.84 -12.55 2.71
CA ASP A 221 -12.97 -12.21 1.85
C ASP A 221 -13.82 -11.06 2.43
N ASP A 222 -13.35 -10.37 3.49
CA ASP A 222 -13.99 -9.13 3.96
C ASP A 222 -13.97 -8.10 2.82
N GLY A 223 -15.14 -7.56 2.51
CA GLY A 223 -15.32 -6.61 1.42
C GLY A 223 -15.37 -5.17 1.89
N ASP A 224 -14.94 -4.25 1.04
CA ASP A 224 -15.12 -2.80 1.27
C ASP A 224 -16.60 -2.36 1.16
N LEU A 225 -16.88 -1.04 1.13
CA LEU A 225 -18.25 -0.54 0.99
C LEU A 225 -18.97 -0.99 -0.29
N MET A 226 -18.22 -1.32 -1.34
CA MET A 226 -18.73 -1.85 -2.61
C MET A 226 -18.70 -3.39 -2.63
N GLY A 227 -18.28 -4.06 -1.56
CA GLY A 227 -18.11 -5.51 -1.52
C GLY A 227 -16.85 -6.01 -2.24
N ARG A 228 -15.90 -5.13 -2.57
CA ARG A 228 -14.64 -5.55 -3.21
C ARG A 228 -13.69 -6.13 -2.19
N THR A 229 -13.20 -7.33 -2.44
CA THR A 229 -12.25 -8.03 -1.57
C THR A 229 -10.81 -7.61 -1.86
N ALA A 230 -9.87 -8.00 -1.00
CA ALA A 230 -8.44 -7.83 -1.24
C ALA A 230 -7.97 -8.45 -2.58
N LEU A 231 -8.53 -9.61 -2.96
CA LEU A 231 -8.21 -10.26 -4.24
C LEU A 231 -8.62 -9.39 -5.44
N MET A 232 -9.79 -8.75 -5.37
CA MET A 232 -10.25 -7.84 -6.42
C MET A 232 -9.34 -6.62 -6.53
N TRP A 233 -8.88 -6.06 -5.40
CA TRP A 233 -7.92 -4.95 -5.41
C TRP A 233 -6.57 -5.33 -5.99
N SER A 234 -6.03 -6.50 -5.65
CA SER A 234 -4.78 -7.00 -6.24
C SER A 234 -4.93 -7.23 -7.75
N ALA A 235 -6.07 -7.77 -8.19
CA ALA A 235 -6.36 -7.98 -9.61
C ALA A 235 -6.55 -6.66 -10.39
N TYR A 236 -7.24 -5.67 -9.79
CA TYR A 236 -7.48 -4.35 -10.37
C TYR A 236 -6.19 -3.54 -10.53
N GLN A 237 -5.29 -3.60 -9.54
CA GLN A 237 -4.05 -2.82 -9.53
C GLN A 237 -2.93 -3.47 -10.34
N GLY A 238 -2.89 -4.80 -10.40
CA GLY A 238 -1.89 -5.52 -11.20
C GLY A 238 -0.43 -5.24 -10.79
N ILE A 239 -0.20 -4.85 -9.53
CA ILE A 239 1.14 -4.44 -9.05
C ILE A 239 1.98 -5.65 -8.62
N SER A 240 1.42 -6.54 -7.80
CA SER A 240 2.16 -7.64 -7.18
C SER A 240 1.54 -9.00 -7.49
N GLU A 241 2.21 -9.75 -8.36
CA GLU A 241 1.87 -11.14 -8.65
C GLU A 241 1.92 -12.00 -7.40
N ASP A 242 2.93 -11.81 -6.55
CA ASP A 242 3.11 -12.60 -5.33
C ASP A 242 1.99 -12.28 -4.33
N GLY A 243 1.62 -11.02 -4.18
CA GLY A 243 0.49 -10.63 -3.33
C GLY A 243 -0.82 -11.29 -3.76
N LEU A 244 -1.09 -11.31 -5.08
CA LEU A 244 -2.23 -12.06 -5.63
C LEU A 244 -2.12 -13.56 -5.32
N ASN A 245 -0.95 -14.16 -5.52
CA ASN A 245 -0.73 -15.59 -5.27
C ASN A 245 -0.94 -15.95 -3.79
N GLU A 246 -0.50 -15.11 -2.86
CA GLU A 246 -0.70 -15.33 -1.43
C GLU A 246 -2.17 -15.27 -1.05
N LEU A 247 -2.96 -14.36 -1.66
CA LEU A 247 -4.42 -14.35 -1.48
C LEU A 247 -5.08 -15.63 -2.02
N ILE A 248 -4.68 -16.07 -3.22
CA ILE A 248 -5.18 -17.31 -3.82
C ILE A 248 -4.82 -18.53 -2.97
N LYS A 249 -3.56 -18.64 -2.51
CA LYS A 249 -3.10 -19.72 -1.61
C LYS A 249 -3.81 -19.68 -0.26
N GLY A 250 -4.16 -18.48 0.22
CA GLY A 250 -5.01 -18.26 1.39
C GLY A 250 -6.47 -18.66 1.19
N ASN A 251 -6.83 -19.21 0.02
CA ASN A 251 -8.17 -19.67 -0.34
C ASN A 251 -9.19 -18.52 -0.43
N ALA A 252 -8.76 -17.34 -0.90
CA ALA A 252 -9.66 -16.24 -1.25
C ALA A 252 -10.69 -16.70 -2.29
N SER A 253 -11.93 -16.24 -2.16
CA SER A 253 -13.00 -16.56 -3.11
C SER A 253 -12.72 -15.92 -4.47
N LEU A 254 -12.45 -16.75 -5.48
CA LEU A 254 -12.11 -16.30 -6.83
C LEU A 254 -13.31 -15.74 -7.60
N ASP A 255 -14.50 -16.22 -7.28
CA ASP A 255 -15.74 -15.99 -8.04
C ASP A 255 -16.75 -15.09 -7.31
N SER A 256 -16.38 -14.55 -6.14
CA SER A 256 -17.19 -13.53 -5.47
C SER A 256 -17.39 -12.34 -6.40
N VAL A 257 -18.58 -11.74 -6.35
CA VAL A 257 -18.91 -10.52 -7.08
C VAL A 257 -19.09 -9.36 -6.11
N ASP A 258 -18.61 -8.19 -6.50
CA ASP A 258 -18.89 -6.94 -5.80
C ASP A 258 -20.27 -6.37 -6.19
N GLN A 259 -20.58 -5.17 -5.71
CA GLN A 259 -21.84 -4.49 -6.02
C GLN A 259 -21.98 -4.06 -7.49
N THR A 260 -20.90 -4.03 -8.27
CA THR A 260 -20.98 -3.81 -9.72
C THR A 260 -21.19 -5.13 -10.48
N GLY A 261 -21.20 -6.27 -9.78
CA GLY A 261 -21.31 -7.60 -10.37
C GLY A 261 -19.99 -8.11 -10.94
N TYR A 262 -18.86 -7.49 -10.61
CA TYR A 262 -17.54 -7.87 -11.11
C TYR A 262 -16.83 -8.82 -10.16
N THR A 263 -16.22 -9.85 -10.73
CA THR A 263 -15.27 -10.74 -10.03
C THR A 263 -13.85 -10.20 -10.08
N ALA A 264 -12.92 -10.80 -9.34
CA ALA A 264 -11.49 -10.46 -9.48
C ALA A 264 -10.99 -10.65 -10.93
N LEU A 265 -11.51 -11.64 -11.66
CA LEU A 265 -11.16 -11.84 -13.08
C LEU A 265 -11.71 -10.72 -13.97
N HIS A 266 -12.93 -10.23 -13.70
CA HIS A 266 -13.44 -9.04 -14.38
C HIS A 266 -12.51 -7.85 -14.13
N TRP A 267 -12.10 -7.59 -12.89
CA TRP A 267 -11.20 -6.49 -12.56
C TRP A 267 -9.80 -6.61 -13.19
N ALA A 268 -9.24 -7.82 -13.30
CA ALA A 268 -7.98 -8.04 -14.00
C ALA A 268 -8.09 -7.66 -15.49
N VAL A 269 -9.15 -8.11 -16.18
CA VAL A 269 -9.38 -7.78 -17.60
C VAL A 269 -9.77 -6.32 -17.79
N ILE A 270 -10.71 -5.86 -16.96
CA ILE A 270 -10.85 -4.53 -16.36
C ILE A 270 -9.73 -3.52 -16.64
N SER A 271 -8.61 -3.83 -16.02
CA SER A 271 -7.43 -2.98 -15.92
C SER A 271 -6.33 -3.35 -16.90
N ASN A 272 -6.62 -4.19 -17.89
CA ASN A 272 -5.64 -4.66 -18.87
C ASN A 272 -4.49 -5.49 -18.25
N HIS A 273 -4.79 -6.25 -17.20
CA HIS A 273 -3.86 -7.16 -16.51
C HIS A 273 -4.14 -8.63 -16.87
N ILE A 274 -4.12 -8.94 -18.19
CA ILE A 274 -4.43 -10.30 -18.68
C ILE A 274 -3.36 -11.30 -18.25
N GLU A 275 -2.14 -11.10 -18.73
CA GLU A 275 -0.95 -11.80 -18.25
C GLU A 275 -0.21 -10.83 -17.33
N PRO A 276 0.15 -11.22 -16.09
CA PRO A 276 0.00 -12.55 -15.47
C PRO A 276 -1.28 -12.75 -14.64
N PHE A 277 -2.06 -11.70 -14.34
CA PHE A 277 -3.07 -11.74 -13.28
C PHE A 277 -4.32 -12.54 -13.66
N ALA A 278 -4.95 -12.24 -14.81
CA ALA A 278 -6.08 -13.04 -15.30
C ALA A 278 -5.66 -14.49 -15.54
N GLU A 279 -4.45 -14.72 -16.08
CA GLU A 279 -3.88 -16.05 -16.25
C GLU A 279 -3.80 -16.82 -14.94
N LYS A 280 -3.27 -16.21 -13.87
CA LYS A 280 -3.16 -16.86 -12.55
C LYS A 280 -4.52 -17.18 -11.96
N LEU A 281 -5.47 -16.24 -12.02
CA LEU A 281 -6.84 -16.47 -11.56
C LEU A 281 -7.48 -17.66 -12.29
N ILE A 282 -7.38 -17.66 -13.63
CA ILE A 282 -7.89 -18.73 -14.49
C ILE A 282 -7.21 -20.06 -14.17
N LYS A 283 -5.87 -20.11 -14.05
CA LYS A 283 -5.13 -21.33 -13.68
C LYS A 283 -5.53 -21.85 -12.29
N SER A 284 -5.89 -20.95 -11.38
CA SER A 284 -6.30 -21.29 -10.01
C SER A 284 -7.77 -21.69 -9.90
N GLY A 285 -8.51 -21.70 -11.01
CA GLY A 285 -9.89 -22.21 -11.06
C GLY A 285 -10.96 -21.14 -11.13
N ALA A 286 -10.61 -19.86 -11.27
CA ALA A 286 -11.60 -18.80 -11.45
C ALA A 286 -12.48 -19.07 -12.68
N LYS A 287 -13.78 -18.87 -12.54
CA LYS A 287 -14.74 -18.97 -13.65
C LYS A 287 -14.62 -17.75 -14.55
N TYR A 288 -14.57 -18.01 -15.85
CA TYR A 288 -14.44 -16.98 -16.89
C TYR A 288 -15.73 -16.80 -17.72
N ASP A 289 -16.82 -17.43 -17.30
CA ASP A 289 -18.15 -17.37 -17.91
C ASP A 289 -19.19 -16.63 -17.04
N ILE A 290 -18.79 -16.16 -15.85
CA ILE A 290 -19.62 -15.30 -15.01
C ILE A 290 -19.90 -14.01 -15.77
N LYS A 291 -21.17 -13.57 -15.76
CA LYS A 291 -21.64 -12.36 -16.43
C LYS A 291 -21.88 -11.25 -15.44
N ASP A 292 -21.52 -10.04 -15.83
CA ASP A 292 -21.91 -8.81 -15.15
C ASP A 292 -23.41 -8.48 -15.36
N PRO A 293 -23.94 -7.41 -14.74
CA PRO A 293 -25.33 -7.00 -14.90
C PRO A 293 -25.71 -6.63 -16.35
N GLU A 294 -24.74 -6.21 -17.17
CA GLU A 294 -24.91 -5.96 -18.61
C GLU A 294 -24.86 -7.25 -19.46
N GLY A 295 -24.62 -8.40 -18.84
CA GLY A 295 -24.54 -9.70 -19.50
C GLY A 295 -23.19 -10.01 -20.14
N LYS A 296 -22.16 -9.19 -19.89
CA LYS A 296 -20.80 -9.36 -20.44
C LYS A 296 -19.96 -10.26 -19.54
N THR A 297 -19.19 -11.13 -20.17
CA THR A 297 -18.18 -11.98 -19.53
C THR A 297 -16.81 -11.27 -19.50
N PRO A 298 -15.82 -11.77 -18.74
CA PRO A 298 -14.44 -11.31 -18.86
C PRO A 298 -13.90 -11.37 -20.29
N ALA A 299 -14.28 -12.37 -21.10
CA ALA A 299 -13.86 -12.45 -22.51
C ALA A 299 -14.45 -11.32 -23.36
N ASP A 300 -15.69 -10.90 -23.09
CA ASP A 300 -16.33 -9.78 -23.78
C ASP A 300 -15.62 -8.46 -23.44
N TRP A 301 -15.30 -8.24 -22.16
CA TRP A 301 -14.48 -7.11 -21.72
C TRP A 301 -13.07 -7.11 -22.34
N ALA A 302 -12.45 -8.28 -22.50
CA ALA A 302 -11.14 -8.39 -23.16
C ALA A 302 -11.24 -7.94 -24.63
N LYS A 303 -12.28 -8.37 -25.35
CA LYS A 303 -12.52 -7.96 -26.75
C LYS A 303 -12.74 -6.45 -26.87
N GLU A 304 -13.55 -5.86 -26.00
CA GLU A 304 -13.80 -4.40 -26.00
C GLU A 304 -12.52 -3.58 -25.75
N ARG A 305 -11.53 -4.15 -25.05
CA ARG A 305 -10.23 -3.52 -24.83
C ARG A 305 -9.16 -3.89 -25.85
N GLY A 306 -9.51 -4.62 -26.91
CA GLY A 306 -8.56 -5.07 -27.92
C GLY A 306 -7.61 -6.19 -27.46
N GLN A 307 -7.92 -6.86 -26.33
CA GLN A 307 -7.17 -8.00 -25.78
C GLN A 307 -7.90 -9.33 -25.96
N GLY A 308 -8.94 -9.37 -26.80
CA GLY A 308 -9.77 -10.56 -27.01
C GLY A 308 -8.94 -11.77 -27.44
N GLU A 309 -8.02 -11.60 -28.39
CA GLU A 309 -7.18 -12.69 -28.88
C GLU A 309 -6.26 -13.25 -27.78
N VAL A 310 -5.62 -12.38 -26.99
CA VAL A 310 -4.74 -12.78 -25.89
C VAL A 310 -5.52 -13.57 -24.84
N PHE A 311 -6.71 -13.08 -24.48
CA PHE A 311 -7.57 -13.76 -23.52
C PHE A 311 -8.11 -15.10 -24.06
N ASP A 312 -8.56 -15.15 -25.32
CA ASP A 312 -9.03 -16.38 -25.95
C ASP A 312 -7.91 -17.43 -26.03
N GLN A 313 -6.69 -17.03 -26.40
CA GLN A 313 -5.51 -17.91 -26.37
C GLN A 313 -5.21 -18.44 -24.96
N LEU A 314 -5.33 -17.60 -23.94
CA LEU A 314 -5.15 -18.00 -22.54
C LEU A 314 -6.14 -19.09 -22.13
N ILE A 315 -7.42 -18.95 -22.50
CA ILE A 315 -8.45 -19.97 -22.24
C ILE A 315 -8.13 -21.27 -22.98
N LEU A 316 -7.72 -21.20 -24.26
CA LEU A 316 -7.34 -22.38 -25.04
C LEU A 316 -6.16 -23.14 -24.43
N ARG A 317 -5.11 -22.42 -23.97
CA ARG A 317 -3.93 -23.01 -23.31
C ARG A 317 -4.27 -23.75 -22.00
N LYS A 318 -5.30 -23.31 -21.28
CA LYS A 318 -5.80 -24.03 -20.09
C LYS A 318 -6.48 -25.34 -20.49
N GLN A 319 -7.33 -25.30 -21.51
CA GLN A 319 -8.09 -26.46 -21.97
C GLN A 319 -7.16 -27.56 -22.49
N SER A 320 -6.14 -27.22 -23.29
CA SER A 320 -5.19 -28.20 -23.84
C SER A 320 -4.39 -28.94 -22.75
N LYS A 321 -3.92 -28.24 -21.72
CA LYS A 321 -3.20 -28.86 -20.59
C LYS A 321 -4.04 -29.81 -19.74
N SER A 322 -5.38 -29.69 -19.79
CA SER A 322 -6.26 -30.65 -19.09
C SER A 322 -6.35 -32.01 -19.81
N PHE A 323 -6.07 -32.07 -21.12
CA PHE A 323 -6.14 -33.31 -21.90
C PHE A 323 -4.85 -34.14 -21.84
N ASP A 324 -3.69 -33.53 -21.60
CA ASP A 324 -2.39 -34.24 -21.56
C ASP A 324 -2.07 -34.91 -20.20
N SER A 325 -3.01 -34.88 -19.24
CA SER A 325 -2.82 -35.40 -17.88
C SER A 325 -3.69 -36.62 -17.51
N VAL A 326 -4.27 -37.29 -18.51
CA VAL A 326 -5.12 -38.49 -18.36
C VAL A 326 -4.44 -39.73 -18.94
#